data_AF-B9VHV3-F1
#
_entry.id   AF-B9VHV3-F1
#
_cell.length_a   1.000
_cell.length_b   1.000
_cell.length_c   1.000
_cell.angle_alpha   90.00
_cell.angle_beta   90.00
_cell.angle_gamma   90.00
#
_symmetry.space_group_name_H-M   'P 1'
#
loop_
_entity.id
_entity.type
_entity.pdbx_description
1 polymer ?
#
loop_
_entity_poly.entity_id
_entity_poly.type
_entity_poly.pdbx_seq_one_letter_code
_entity_poly.pdbx_strand_id
1 'polypeptide(L)' 'GDAADDPAVWVHPSNPALSVIIGTDKAESNPAGGGIAVYDLSGRQLQFRPDGDINNVDLRP' A
#
# COMPACT_ATOMS: atom_id res chain seq x y z
N GLY A 1 10.49 -0.03 13.75
CA GLY A 1 10.40 -0.40 12.34
C GLY A 1 9.24 -1.34 12.21
N ASP A 2 8.06 -0.75 12.14
CA ASP A 2 6.74 -1.40 12.06
C ASP A 2 5.91 -0.53 11.10
N ALA A 3 6.35 -0.55 9.84
CA ALA A 3 6.02 0.48 8.85
C ALA A 3 4.64 0.27 8.20
N ALA A 4 4.20 -0.99 8.13
CA ALA A 4 3.01 -1.42 7.44
C ALA A 4 2.32 -2.49 8.30
N ASP A 5 1.35 -2.06 9.12
CA ASP A 5 0.67 -2.98 10.04
C ASP A 5 -0.35 -3.86 9.30
N ASP A 6 -1.04 -3.32 8.28
CA ASP A 6 -2.15 -3.99 7.59
C ASP A 6 -2.08 -3.77 6.07
N PRO A 7 -1.54 -4.71 5.27
CA PRO A 7 -1.67 -4.67 3.82
C PRO A 7 -3.07 -5.14 3.39
N ALA A 8 -3.64 -4.47 2.38
CA ALA A 8 -4.82 -4.93 1.67
C ALA A 8 -4.44 -5.41 0.25
N VAL A 9 -5.16 -6.41 -0.27
CA VAL A 9 -4.96 -6.93 -1.64
C VAL A 9 -6.18 -6.60 -2.47
N TRP A 10 -6.00 -5.78 -3.50
CA TRP A 10 -7.03 -5.58 -4.52
C TRP A 10 -6.87 -6.62 -5.62
N VAL A 11 -7.90 -7.43 -5.82
CA VAL A 11 -7.92 -8.45 -6.87
C VAL A 11 -8.48 -7.87 -8.15
N HIS A 12 -7.67 -7.86 -9.21
CA HIS A 12 -8.12 -7.39 -10.51
C HIS A 12 -9.25 -8.29 -11.05
N PRO A 13 -10.40 -7.75 -11.47
CA PRO A 13 -11.64 -8.52 -11.66
C PRO A 13 -11.58 -9.60 -12.76
N SER A 14 -10.72 -9.43 -13.76
CA SER A 14 -10.61 -10.34 -14.91
C SER A 14 -9.22 -10.96 -15.11
N ASN A 15 -8.20 -10.48 -14.42
CA ASN A 15 -6.82 -10.91 -14.61
C ASN A 15 -6.06 -10.84 -13.28
N PRO A 16 -6.08 -11.91 -12.48
CA PRO A 16 -5.46 -11.92 -11.15
C PRO A 16 -3.98 -11.54 -11.13
N ALA A 17 -3.25 -11.71 -12.24
CA ALA A 17 -1.83 -11.32 -12.33
C ALA A 17 -1.61 -9.79 -12.31
N LEU A 18 -2.67 -8.99 -12.55
CA LEU A 18 -2.66 -7.53 -12.46
C LEU A 18 -3.17 -7.01 -11.11
N SER A 19 -3.37 -7.89 -10.13
CA SER A 19 -3.75 -7.51 -8.77
C SER A 19 -2.63 -6.69 -8.12
N VAL A 20 -3.00 -5.86 -7.13
CA VAL A 20 -2.04 -5.00 -6.44
C VAL A 20 -2.13 -5.19 -4.93
N ILE A 21 -1.00 -4.97 -4.28
CA ILE A 21 -0.89 -4.88 -2.82
C ILE A 21 -0.90 -3.39 -2.47
N ILE A 22 -1.75 -3.02 -1.53
CA ILE A 22 -1.90 -1.65 -1.04
C ILE A 22 -1.51 -1.68 0.43
N GLY A 23 -0.55 -0.84 0.80
CA GLY A 23 -0.09 -0.71 2.17
C GLY A 23 -0.02 0.75 2.59
N THR A 24 -0.01 0.94 3.90
CA THR A 24 0.37 2.21 4.51
C THR A 24 1.88 2.22 4.74
N ASP A 25 2.47 3.40 4.66
CA ASP A 25 3.82 3.67 5.15
C ASP A 25 3.68 4.77 6.19
N LYS A 26 3.98 4.48 7.45
CA LYS A 26 3.82 5.44 8.53
C LYS A 26 4.89 6.51 8.48
N ALA A 27 4.59 7.72 8.95
CA ALA A 27 5.56 8.81 8.92
C ALA A 27 6.81 8.48 9.77
N GLU A 28 6.66 7.67 10.81
CA GLU A 28 7.78 7.18 11.62
C GLU A 28 8.67 6.15 10.92
N SER A 29 8.16 5.47 9.88
CA SER A 29 8.95 4.53 9.06
C SER A 29 9.56 5.16 7.82
N ASN A 30 9.05 6.31 7.36
CA ASN A 30 9.49 6.95 6.13
C ASN A 30 10.00 8.38 6.37
N PRO A 31 11.29 8.67 6.12
CA PRO A 31 11.87 10.00 6.31
C PRO A 31 11.30 11.07 5.35
N ALA A 32 10.59 10.68 4.29
CA ALA A 32 9.86 11.57 3.39
C ALA A 32 8.43 11.89 3.87
N GLY A 33 7.98 11.30 4.98
CA GLY A 33 6.60 11.38 5.49
C GLY A 33 5.78 10.13 5.14
N GLY A 34 4.66 9.95 5.85
CA GLY A 34 3.78 8.80 5.67
C GLY A 34 2.89 8.89 4.43
N GLY A 35 2.26 7.77 4.05
CA GLY A 35 1.37 7.72 2.90
C GLY A 35 0.82 6.34 2.54
N ILE A 36 0.25 6.24 1.34
CA ILE A 36 -0.19 4.98 0.72
C ILE A 36 0.80 4.56 -0.35
N ALA A 37 1.25 3.31 -0.27
CA ALA A 37 2.06 2.68 -1.29
C ALA A 37 1.27 1.58 -2.02
N VAL A 38 1.44 1.50 -3.33
CA VAL A 38 0.83 0.47 -4.18
C VAL A 38 1.95 -0.31 -4.86
N TYR A 39 1.87 -1.64 -4.80
CA TYR A 39 2.86 -2.56 -5.36
C TYR A 39 2.20 -3.56 -6.29
N ASP A 40 2.93 -4.00 -7.32
CA ASP A 40 2.56 -5.20 -8.05
C ASP A 40 2.88 -6.47 -7.24
N LEU A 41 2.43 -7.63 -7.74
CA LEU A 41 2.62 -8.93 -7.08
C LEU A 41 4.10 -9.37 -6.98
N SER A 42 5.01 -8.71 -7.69
CA SER A 42 6.47 -8.94 -7.56
C SER A 42 7.10 -8.09 -6.46
N GLY A 43 6.34 -7.20 -5.83
CA GLY A 43 6.81 -6.26 -4.81
C GLY A 43 7.38 -4.97 -5.39
N ARG A 44 7.26 -4.72 -6.69
CA ARG A 44 7.71 -3.45 -7.28
C ARG A 44 6.68 -2.36 -7.01
N GLN A 45 7.13 -1.24 -6.45
CA GLN A 45 6.27 -0.09 -6.20
C GLN A 45 5.78 0.50 -7.53
N LEU A 46 4.46 0.58 -7.67
CA LEU A 46 3.77 1.20 -8.80
C LEU A 46 3.50 2.68 -8.52
N GLN A 47 3.15 3.00 -7.27
CA GLN A 47 2.77 4.34 -6.87
C GLN A 47 3.03 4.57 -5.39
N PHE A 48 3.33 5.81 -5.03
CA PHE A 48 3.27 6.31 -3.66
C PHE A 48 2.49 7.63 -3.61
N ARG A 49 1.71 7.80 -2.55
CA ARG A 49 0.90 8.99 -2.27
C ARG A 49 1.23 9.48 -0.86
N PRO A 50 1.93 10.63 -0.70
CA PRO A 50 2.36 11.16 0.59
C PRO A 50 1.20 11.89 1.28
N ASP A 51 0.11 11.17 1.56
CA ASP A 51 -1.12 11.73 2.11
C ASP A 51 -1.11 11.80 3.65
N GLY A 52 0.06 11.65 4.28
CA GLY A 52 0.29 11.83 5.72
C GLY A 52 0.24 10.53 6.51
N ASP A 53 0.00 10.64 7.82
CA ASP A 53 0.14 9.53 8.76
C ASP A 53 -1.10 8.63 8.74
N ILE A 54 -1.13 7.70 7.79
CA ILE A 54 -2.22 6.74 7.62
C ILE A 54 -1.83 5.45 8.32
N ASN A 55 -2.67 4.99 9.23
CA ASN A 55 -2.35 3.81 10.03
C ASN A 55 -2.65 2.51 9.27
N ASN A 56 -3.91 2.30 8.85
CA ASN A 56 -4.37 1.03 8.26
C ASN A 56 -5.13 1.29 6.95
N VAL A 57 -5.22 0.29 6.09
CA VAL A 57 -5.99 0.32 4.85
C VAL A 57 -6.94 -0.87 4.78
N ASP A 58 -8.12 -0.65 4.18
CA ASP A 58 -9.12 -1.68 3.89
C ASP A 58 -9.74 -1.39 2.52
N LEU A 59 -10.31 -2.41 1.87
CA LEU A 59 -10.97 -2.31 0.57
C LEU A 59 -12.44 -2.67 0.68
N ARG A 60 -13.28 -1.98 -0.09
CA ARG A 60 -14.71 -2.29 -0.22
C ARG A 60 -15.08 -2.47 -1.70
N PRO A 61 -15.93 -3.45 -2.03
CA PRO A 61 -16.38 -3.70 -3.41
C PRO A 61 -17.29 -2.60 -3.95
#